data_AF-D0KU65-F1
#
_entry.id   AF-D0KU65-F1
#
_cell.length_a   1.000
_cell.length_b   1.000
_cell.length_c   1.000
_cell.angle_alpha   90.00
_cell.angle_beta   90.00
_cell.angle_gamma   90.00
#
_symmetry.space_group_name_H-M   'P 1'
#
loop_
_entity.id
_entity.type
_entity.pdbx_description
1 polymer ?
#
loop_
_entity_poly.entity_id
_entity_poly.type
_entity_poly.pdbx_seq_one_letter_code
_entity_poly.pdbx_strand_id
1 'polypeptide(L)'
;MKILGFTFPDDLLYEPEKHVWVRIEDNSVVSIGVTDLGQYMAGKIFQVTAKQKGEKVNGRSVLFSIESAKWIGKFRLPIEGEVFDVNEEVVKNPSIINERPYDSWIVKIRVEDMDIIKRTFKPIQEVYKQFEEEAKRVVR
;
A
#
# COMPACT_ATOMS: atom_id res chain seq x y z
N MET A 1 -4.99 -15.19 3.46
CA MET A 1 -5.86 -15.15 4.67
C MET A 1 -7.08 -14.21 4.55
N LYS A 2 -8.10 -14.38 5.40
CA LYS A 2 -9.19 -13.41 5.61
C LYS A 2 -9.31 -13.01 7.09
N ILE A 3 -9.56 -11.73 7.37
CA ILE A 3 -9.73 -11.18 8.71
C ILE A 3 -11.03 -10.37 8.72
N LEU A 4 -12.06 -10.84 9.45
CA LEU A 4 -13.36 -10.16 9.58
C LEU A 4 -13.99 -9.66 8.27
N GLY A 5 -13.88 -10.48 7.21
CA GLY A 5 -14.42 -10.17 5.88
C GLY A 5 -13.42 -9.53 4.92
N PHE A 6 -12.33 -8.97 5.42
CA PHE A 6 -11.26 -8.39 4.59
C PHE A 6 -10.26 -9.45 4.15
N THR A 7 -9.84 -9.38 2.90
CA THR A 7 -8.86 -10.31 2.33
C THR A 7 -7.44 -9.81 2.55
N PHE A 8 -6.49 -10.69 2.84
CA PHE A 8 -5.06 -10.39 2.94
C PHE A 8 -4.28 -11.57 2.34
N PRO A 9 -3.79 -11.48 1.10
CA PRO A 9 -2.95 -12.51 0.48
C PRO A 9 -1.71 -12.88 1.30
N ASP A 10 -1.37 -14.16 1.34
CA ASP A 10 -0.27 -14.66 2.19
C ASP A 10 1.12 -14.48 1.54
N ASP A 11 1.16 -14.16 0.24
CA ASP A 11 2.36 -13.90 -0.57
C ASP A 11 2.85 -12.45 -0.51
N LEU A 12 2.21 -11.60 0.30
CA LEU A 12 2.53 -10.18 0.45
C LEU A 12 3.08 -9.86 1.84
N LEU A 13 3.79 -8.75 1.92
CA LEU A 13 4.23 -8.13 3.17
C LEU A 13 3.38 -6.90 3.47
N TYR A 14 3.19 -6.59 4.75
CA TYR A 14 2.22 -5.58 5.19
C TYR A 14 2.79 -4.61 6.22
N GLU A 15 2.31 -3.37 6.19
CA GLU A 15 2.51 -2.36 7.23
C GLU A 15 1.13 -1.97 7.76
N PRO A 16 0.73 -2.48 8.95
CA PRO A 16 -0.63 -2.36 9.44
C PRO A 16 -1.05 -0.92 9.72
N GLU A 17 -0.17 -0.08 10.28
CA GLU A 17 -0.55 1.28 10.68
C GLU A 17 -0.93 2.17 9.50
N LYS A 18 -0.36 1.91 8.32
CA LYS A 18 -0.68 2.62 7.07
C LYS A 18 -1.63 1.85 6.18
N HIS A 19 -2.02 0.63 6.54
CA HIS A 19 -2.81 -0.26 5.70
C HIS A 19 -2.23 -0.43 4.29
N VAL A 20 -0.91 -0.65 4.21
CA VAL A 20 -0.17 -0.81 2.96
C VAL A 20 0.29 -2.25 2.81
N TRP A 21 0.30 -2.75 1.57
CA TRP A 21 0.97 -3.99 1.20
C TRP A 21 2.15 -3.72 0.27
N VAL A 22 3.12 -4.62 0.31
CA VAL A 22 4.29 -4.64 -0.55
C VAL A 22 4.46 -6.03 -1.16
N ARG A 23 4.68 -6.07 -2.48
CA ARG A 23 5.08 -7.26 -3.25
C ARG A 23 6.51 -7.10 -3.73
N ILE A 24 7.33 -8.12 -3.53
CA ILE A 24 8.68 -8.17 -4.09
C ILE A 24 8.57 -8.70 -5.52
N GLU A 25 8.92 -7.89 -6.51
CA GLU A 25 8.83 -8.23 -7.94
C GLU A 25 10.14 -8.84 -8.47
N ASP A 26 11.26 -8.33 -7.97
CA ASP A 26 12.64 -8.67 -8.34
C ASP A 26 13.56 -8.38 -7.13
N ASN A 27 14.84 -8.72 -7.24
CA ASN A 27 15.93 -8.50 -6.28
C ASN A 27 15.96 -7.11 -5.65
N SER A 28 15.53 -6.05 -6.35
CA SER A 28 15.50 -4.68 -5.80
C SER A 28 14.23 -3.90 -6.10
N VAL A 29 13.22 -4.50 -6.76
CA VAL A 29 11.99 -3.79 -7.12
C VAL A 29 10.82 -4.30 -6.30
N VAL A 30 10.09 -3.37 -5.70
CA VAL A 30 8.88 -3.67 -4.94
C VAL A 30 7.68 -2.88 -5.47
N SER A 31 6.53 -3.54 -5.55
CA SER A 31 5.23 -2.91 -5.81
C SER A 31 4.56 -2.57 -4.49
N ILE A 32 3.89 -1.41 -4.44
CA ILE A 32 3.23 -0.92 -3.23
C ILE A 32 1.79 -0.54 -3.56
N GLY A 33 0.85 -0.98 -2.72
CA GLY A 33 -0.57 -0.62 -2.81
C GLY A 33 -1.21 -0.55 -1.43
N VAL A 34 -2.54 -0.35 -1.39
CA VAL A 34 -3.31 -0.31 -0.14
C VAL A 34 -4.11 -1.59 0.06
N THR A 35 -4.28 -1.99 1.31
CA THR A 35 -4.99 -3.23 1.66
C THR A 35 -6.49 -3.09 1.44
N ASP A 36 -7.19 -4.22 1.42
CA ASP A 36 -8.66 -4.26 1.38
C ASP A 36 -9.29 -3.50 2.56
N LEU A 37 -8.72 -3.64 3.77
CA LEU A 37 -9.16 -2.84 4.92
C LEU A 37 -8.89 -1.34 4.69
N GLY A 38 -7.72 -0.98 4.15
CA GLY A 38 -7.34 0.41 3.89
C GLY A 38 -8.28 1.10 2.90
N GLN A 39 -8.60 0.44 1.78
CA GLN A 39 -9.54 1.01 0.80
C GLN A 39 -10.95 1.13 1.38
N TYR A 40 -11.39 0.17 2.20
CA TYR A 40 -12.70 0.21 2.84
C TYR A 40 -12.81 1.41 3.80
N MET A 41 -11.78 1.62 4.62
CA MET A 41 -11.71 2.75 5.55
C MET A 41 -11.66 4.10 4.83
N ALA A 42 -10.92 4.18 3.71
CA ALA A 42 -10.90 5.36 2.87
C ALA A 42 -12.28 5.61 2.23
N GLY A 43 -13.06 4.57 1.91
CA GLY A 43 -14.31 4.68 1.17
C GLY A 43 -14.06 4.86 -0.33
N LYS A 44 -15.03 5.43 -1.07
CA LYS A 44 -14.93 5.58 -2.53
C LYS A 44 -13.77 6.52 -2.89
N ILE A 45 -12.69 5.95 -3.41
CA ILE A 45 -11.50 6.65 -3.85
C ILE A 45 -11.79 7.26 -5.22
N PHE A 46 -11.54 8.57 -5.37
CA PHE A 46 -11.73 9.27 -6.64
C PHE A 46 -10.46 9.96 -7.15
N GLN A 47 -9.41 10.06 -6.33
CA GLN A 47 -8.14 10.65 -6.74
C GLN A 47 -6.98 9.90 -6.10
N VAL A 48 -5.97 9.60 -6.94
CA VAL A 48 -4.67 9.07 -6.53
C VAL A 48 -3.62 9.96 -7.18
N THR A 49 -2.65 10.41 -6.39
CA THR A 49 -1.43 11.03 -6.93
C THR A 49 -0.24 10.21 -6.52
N ALA A 50 0.75 10.08 -7.40
CA ALA A 50 1.97 9.33 -7.14
C ALA A 50 3.17 10.17 -7.53
N LYS A 51 4.30 9.92 -6.86
CA LYS A 51 5.60 10.47 -7.24
C LYS A 51 5.97 9.95 -8.63
N GLN A 52 6.56 10.78 -9.49
CA GLN A 52 6.77 10.39 -10.89
C GLN A 52 7.94 9.40 -11.01
N LYS A 53 7.87 8.60 -12.08
CA LYS A 53 8.96 7.71 -12.50
C LYS A 53 10.28 8.46 -12.63
N GLY A 54 11.35 7.85 -12.13
CA GLY A 54 12.70 8.44 -12.12
C GLY A 54 12.97 9.37 -10.94
N GLU A 55 11.97 9.74 -10.14
CA GLU A 55 12.23 10.60 -8.99
C GLU A 55 12.77 9.82 -7.78
N LYS A 56 13.71 10.44 -7.04
CA LYS A 56 14.28 9.87 -5.80
C LYS A 56 13.28 9.81 -4.66
N VAL A 57 13.27 8.70 -3.93
CA VAL A 57 12.49 8.46 -2.72
C VAL A 57 13.44 8.48 -1.52
N ASN A 58 13.03 9.19 -0.47
CA ASN A 58 13.60 9.03 0.87
C ASN A 58 12.47 8.75 1.87
N GLY A 59 12.84 8.28 3.07
CA GLY A 59 11.85 7.87 4.09
C GLY A 59 10.85 8.93 4.55
N ARG A 60 11.03 10.20 4.16
CA ARG A 60 10.10 11.33 4.47
C ARG A 60 9.24 11.76 3.29
N SER A 61 9.51 11.23 2.09
CA SER A 61 8.84 11.60 0.86
C SER A 61 7.39 11.10 0.86
N VAL A 62 6.47 11.91 0.30
CA VAL A 62 5.15 11.38 -0.10
C VAL A 62 5.41 10.46 -1.29
N LEU A 63 5.10 9.17 -1.16
CA LEU A 63 5.17 8.24 -2.28
C LEU A 63 3.93 8.36 -3.16
N PHE A 64 2.78 8.35 -2.51
CA PHE A 64 1.49 8.59 -3.16
C PHE A 64 0.50 9.18 -2.15
N SER A 65 -0.57 9.76 -2.66
CA SER A 65 -1.73 10.16 -1.90
C SER A 65 -2.99 9.51 -2.45
N ILE A 66 -3.96 9.31 -1.58
CA ILE A 66 -5.29 8.81 -1.92
C ILE A 66 -6.30 9.79 -1.35
N GLU A 67 -7.30 10.15 -2.14
CA GLU A 67 -8.40 11.00 -1.69
C GLU A 67 -9.74 10.34 -1.99
N SER A 68 -10.62 10.49 -1.00
CA SER A 68 -12.01 10.08 -1.04
C SER A 68 -12.89 11.18 -0.47
N ALA A 69 -14.21 11.00 -0.51
CA ALA A 69 -15.14 11.93 0.12
C ALA A 69 -15.02 11.97 1.65
N LYS A 70 -14.38 10.96 2.25
CA LYS A 70 -14.28 10.78 3.71
C LYS A 70 -12.90 11.12 4.26
N TRP A 71 -11.85 11.02 3.44
CA TRP A 71 -10.48 10.99 3.94
C TRP A 71 -9.45 11.34 2.87
N ILE A 72 -8.32 11.89 3.33
CA ILE A 72 -7.15 12.16 2.51
C ILE A 72 -5.94 11.53 3.20
N GLY A 73 -5.26 10.65 2.48
CA GLY A 73 -4.07 9.94 2.92
C GLY A 73 -2.83 10.37 2.18
N LYS A 74 -1.74 10.62 2.91
CA LYS A 74 -0.41 10.82 2.33
C LYS A 74 0.53 9.74 2.84
N PHE A 75 1.00 8.89 1.94
CA PHE A 75 1.74 7.70 2.31
C PHE A 75 3.24 7.99 2.29
N ARG A 76 3.87 7.91 3.47
CA ARG A 76 5.32 7.97 3.67
C ARG A 76 5.77 6.62 4.18
N LEU A 77 6.69 6.00 3.48
CA LEU A 77 7.26 4.72 3.88
C LEU A 77 8.75 4.92 4.12
N PRO A 78 9.36 4.23 5.11
CA PRO A 78 10.78 4.34 5.42
C PRO A 78 11.61 3.57 4.38
N ILE A 79 11.44 3.91 3.11
CA ILE A 79 12.10 3.30 1.95
C ILE A 79 12.98 4.37 1.29
N GLU A 80 14.18 3.97 0.88
CA GLU A 80 15.09 4.81 0.09
C GLU A 80 15.31 4.17 -1.28
N GLY A 81 15.39 5.01 -2.31
CA GLY A 81 15.63 4.57 -3.69
C GLY A 81 14.99 5.48 -4.73
N GLU A 82 14.39 4.89 -5.76
CA GLU A 82 13.87 5.60 -6.93
C GLU A 82 12.53 5.02 -7.40
N VAL A 83 11.60 5.87 -7.83
CA VAL A 83 10.35 5.40 -8.46
C VAL A 83 10.70 4.71 -9.78
N PHE A 84 10.54 3.39 -9.80
CA PHE A 84 10.76 2.56 -10.98
C PHE A 84 9.60 2.66 -11.97
N ASP A 85 8.37 2.70 -11.45
CA ASP A 85 7.16 2.82 -12.27
C ASP A 85 5.96 3.34 -11.48
N VAL A 86 4.96 3.85 -12.19
CA VAL A 86 3.68 4.31 -11.64
C VAL A 86 2.55 3.63 -12.40
N ASN A 87 1.53 3.17 -11.68
CA ASN A 87 0.37 2.56 -12.31
C ASN A 87 -0.57 3.64 -12.86
N GLU A 88 -0.36 4.00 -14.11
CA GLU A 88 -1.17 5.01 -14.82
C GLU A 88 -2.67 4.64 -14.89
N GLU A 89 -3.01 3.36 -14.85
CA GLU A 89 -4.41 2.92 -14.82
C GLU A 89 -5.07 3.33 -13.50
N VAL A 90 -4.40 3.10 -12.37
CA VAL A 90 -4.88 3.50 -11.04
C VAL A 90 -4.99 5.03 -10.92
N VAL A 91 -4.01 5.77 -11.44
CA VAL A 91 -4.04 7.24 -11.40
C VAL A 91 -5.22 7.80 -12.21
N LYS A 92 -5.50 7.23 -13.39
CA LYS A 92 -6.59 7.66 -14.26
C LYS A 92 -7.96 7.16 -13.81
N ASN A 93 -8.02 5.97 -13.21
CA ASN A 93 -9.24 5.37 -12.69
C ASN A 93 -9.05 4.87 -11.24
N PRO A 94 -9.02 5.76 -10.23
CA PRO A 94 -8.73 5.38 -8.85
C PRO A 94 -9.71 4.38 -8.22
N SER A 95 -10.91 4.24 -8.77
CA SER A 95 -11.94 3.34 -8.26
C SER A 95 -11.54 1.86 -8.31
N ILE A 96 -10.58 1.48 -9.16
CA ILE A 96 -10.09 0.09 -9.25
C ILE A 96 -9.42 -0.38 -7.96
N ILE A 97 -8.88 0.55 -7.14
CA ILE A 97 -8.37 0.21 -5.80
C ILE A 97 -9.48 -0.34 -4.92
N ASN A 98 -10.69 0.23 -4.99
CA ASN A 98 -11.82 -0.25 -4.20
C ASN A 98 -12.32 -1.63 -4.67
N GLU A 99 -12.18 -1.94 -5.97
CA GLU A 99 -12.64 -3.20 -6.55
C GLU A 99 -11.62 -4.34 -6.41
N ARG A 100 -10.33 -4.03 -6.62
CA ARG A 100 -9.23 -5.01 -6.72
C ARG A 100 -7.97 -4.45 -6.05
N PRO A 101 -7.96 -4.28 -4.71
CA PRO A 101 -6.87 -3.61 -3.99
C PRO A 101 -5.50 -4.29 -4.16
N TYR A 102 -5.47 -5.60 -4.39
CA TYR A 102 -4.24 -6.39 -4.50
C TYR A 102 -3.70 -6.54 -5.93
N ASP A 103 -4.50 -6.19 -6.93
CA ASP A 103 -4.07 -6.05 -8.33
C ASP A 103 -3.71 -4.59 -8.64
N SER A 104 -4.22 -3.64 -7.84
CA SER A 104 -4.06 -2.20 -8.01
C SER A 104 -2.84 -1.67 -7.26
N TRP A 105 -1.64 -2.10 -7.66
CA TRP A 105 -0.41 -1.43 -7.21
C TRP A 105 -0.40 0.04 -7.66
N ILE A 106 0.17 0.94 -6.87
CA ILE A 106 0.18 2.39 -7.13
C ILE A 106 1.56 2.83 -7.65
N VAL A 107 2.62 2.42 -6.95
CA VAL A 107 4.00 2.72 -7.33
C VAL A 107 4.87 1.46 -7.24
N LYS A 108 5.85 1.37 -8.13
CA LYS A 108 6.98 0.46 -8.02
C LYS A 108 8.22 1.24 -7.65
N ILE A 109 8.95 0.80 -6.64
CA ILE A 109 10.17 1.44 -6.17
C ILE A 109 11.33 0.48 -6.40
N ARG A 110 12.42 0.99 -7.00
CA ARG A 110 13.73 0.34 -6.93
C ARG A 110 14.37 0.75 -5.60
N VAL A 111 14.48 -0.20 -4.69
CA VAL A 111 14.91 -0.01 -3.30
C VAL A 111 16.43 -0.16 -3.22
N GLU A 112 17.08 0.72 -2.45
CA GLU A 112 18.53 0.69 -2.23
C GLU A 112 18.95 -0.41 -1.24
N ASP A 113 18.17 -0.62 -0.19
CA ASP A 113 18.39 -1.65 0.83
C ASP A 113 17.13 -2.52 1.00
N MET A 114 17.16 -3.76 0.53
CA MET A 114 16.02 -4.68 0.68
C MET A 114 15.79 -5.18 2.10
N ASP A 115 16.77 -5.07 3.00
CA ASP A 115 16.58 -5.48 4.39
C ASP A 115 15.60 -4.54 5.11
N ILE A 116 15.49 -3.27 4.69
CA ILE A 116 14.47 -2.37 5.21
C ILE A 116 13.06 -2.88 4.92
N ILE A 117 12.84 -3.49 3.75
CA ILE A 117 11.53 -4.01 3.35
C ILE A 117 11.11 -5.14 4.30
N LYS A 118 12.01 -6.09 4.58
CA LYS A 118 11.75 -7.21 5.50
C LYS A 118 11.61 -6.77 6.95
N ARG A 119 12.25 -5.67 7.35
CA ARG A 119 12.16 -5.11 8.70
C ARG A 119 10.88 -4.32 8.92
N THR A 120 10.45 -3.55 7.92
CA THR A 120 9.27 -2.69 7.99
C THR A 120 7.97 -3.42 7.66
N PHE A 121 7.96 -4.23 6.61
CA PHE A 121 6.77 -4.93 6.14
C PHE A 121 6.85 -6.40 6.54
N LYS A 122 5.76 -6.93 7.09
CA LYS A 122 5.73 -8.25 7.69
C LYS A 122 4.73 -9.18 7.01
N PRO A 123 4.98 -10.49 6.98
CA PRO A 123 3.97 -11.47 6.58
C PRO A 123 2.70 -11.27 7.40
N ILE A 124 1.55 -11.50 6.79
CA ILE A 124 0.25 -11.25 7.43
C ILE A 124 0.09 -12.02 8.76
N GLN A 125 0.71 -13.19 8.91
CA GLN A 125 0.68 -14.01 10.12
C GLN A 125 1.31 -13.30 11.32
N GLU A 126 2.33 -12.47 11.10
CA GLU A 126 3.01 -11.70 12.15
C GLU A 126 2.19 -10.47 12.60
N VAL A 127 1.42 -9.88 11.68
CA VAL A 127 0.65 -8.65 11.92
C VAL A 127 -0.87 -8.88 12.01
N TYR A 128 -1.31 -10.14 12.07
CA TYR A 128 -2.73 -10.53 12.11
C TYR A 128 -3.50 -9.75 13.19
N LYS A 129 -2.96 -9.69 14.41
CA LYS A 129 -3.65 -9.05 15.54
C LYS A 129 -3.91 -7.57 15.31
N GLN A 130 -2.97 -6.85 14.70
CA GLN A 130 -3.11 -5.42 14.43
C GLN A 130 -4.25 -5.19 13.44
N PHE A 131 -4.28 -5.92 12.32
CA PHE A 131 -5.38 -5.82 11.36
C PHE A 131 -6.71 -6.33 11.93
N GLU A 132 -6.72 -7.35 12.78
CA GLU A 132 -7.95 -7.82 13.43
C GLU A 132 -8.52 -6.74 14.36
N GLU A 133 -7.69 -6.08 15.15
CA GLU A 133 -8.11 -4.98 16.04
C GLU A 133 -8.64 -3.78 15.25
N GLU A 134 -7.98 -3.41 14.16
CA GLU A 134 -8.44 -2.32 13.29
C GLU A 134 -9.74 -2.68 12.58
N ALA A 135 -9.85 -3.89 12.02
CA ALA A 135 -11.08 -4.36 11.40
C ALA A 135 -12.24 -4.36 12.40
N LYS A 136 -12.03 -4.80 13.65
CA LYS A 136 -13.05 -4.73 14.74
C LYS A 136 -13.56 -3.31 15.02
N ARG A 137 -12.73 -2.27 14.83
CA ARG A 137 -13.14 -0.87 15.03
C ARG A 137 -14.00 -0.36 13.88
N VAL A 138 -13.84 -0.93 12.70
CA VAL A 138 -14.44 -0.46 11.45
C VAL A 138 -15.76 -1.18 11.13
N VAL A 139 -15.88 -2.46 11.51
CA VAL A 139 -17.10 -3.27 11.27
C VAL A 139 -18.15 -3.20 12.39
N ARG A 140 -17.90 -2.37 13.41
CA ARG A 140 -18.81 -2.15 14.54
C ARG A 140 -19.98 -1.25 14.20
#